data_AF-A0A5S4T8F8-F1
#
_entry.id   AF-A0A5S4T8F8-F1
#
_cell.length_a   1.000
_cell.length_b   1.000
_cell.length_c   1.000
_cell.angle_alpha   90.00
_cell.angle_beta   90.00
_cell.angle_gamma   90.00
#
_symmetry.space_group_name_H-M   'P 1'
#
loop_
_entity.id
_entity.type
_entity.pdbx_description
1 polymer ?
#
loop_
_entity_poly.entity_id
_entity_poly.type
_entity_poly.pdbx_seq_one_letter_code
_entity_poly.pdbx_strand_id
1 'polypeptide(L)'
;MKYFIPAWYDDQRWWQDTTVPYYQLQNKTEFDDMISLMGMHLENDLDYQLIVLNHAPNLRTFLHRYDLYETKYSSVFDEIQGFSHHAPQAINYHHLKWPDDVEFVYTPYLLKCVTSEQTYTNIYFSQEGYSIWFEEFERDQLQRRYIFDDRGYLS
;
A
#
# COMPACT_ATOMS: atom_id res chain seq x y z
N MET A 1 -19.91 -5.81 -20.33
CA MET A 1 -18.70 -5.32 -19.66
C MET A 1 -18.64 -3.80 -19.63
N LYS A 2 -18.69 -3.19 -18.44
CA LYS A 2 -18.38 -1.77 -18.20
C LYS A 2 -16.98 -1.62 -17.63
N TYR A 3 -16.34 -0.48 -17.89
CA TYR A 3 -15.02 -0.15 -17.36
C TYR A 3 -15.12 1.04 -16.41
N PHE A 4 -14.57 0.88 -15.21
CA PHE A 4 -14.49 1.92 -14.19
C PHE A 4 -13.05 2.44 -14.13
N ILE A 5 -12.87 3.75 -14.28
CA ILE A 5 -11.56 4.42 -14.21
C ILE A 5 -11.65 5.48 -13.11
N PRO A 6 -11.26 5.17 -11.86
CA PRO A 6 -11.42 6.10 -10.75
C PRO A 6 -10.40 7.22 -10.79
N ALA A 7 -10.70 8.28 -10.05
CA ALA A 7 -9.81 9.42 -9.86
C ALA A 7 -9.16 9.41 -8.47
N TRP A 8 -8.65 8.24 -8.05
CA TRP A 8 -8.01 8.04 -6.74
C TRP A 8 -6.56 8.58 -6.75
N TYR A 9 -6.43 9.90 -6.92
CA TYR A 9 -5.17 10.57 -7.18
C TYR A 9 -4.77 11.56 -6.08
N ASP A 10 -3.46 11.73 -5.91
CA ASP A 10 -2.91 12.83 -5.11
C ASP A 10 -2.97 14.17 -5.87
N ASP A 11 -3.15 15.27 -5.13
CA ASP A 11 -3.27 16.62 -5.75
C ASP A 11 -1.92 17.13 -6.28
N GLN A 12 -0.80 16.72 -5.68
CA GLN A 12 0.53 17.15 -6.10
C GLN A 12 1.08 16.25 -7.20
N ARG A 13 0.91 14.93 -7.05
CA ARG A 13 1.41 13.92 -8.00
C ARG A 13 0.36 12.86 -8.28
N TRP A 14 -0.43 13.12 -9.32
CA TRP A 14 -1.59 12.29 -9.67
C TRP A 14 -1.30 10.79 -9.83
N TRP A 15 -0.08 10.41 -10.24
CA TRP A 15 0.30 9.02 -10.49
C TRP A 15 0.88 8.31 -9.26
N GLN A 16 1.17 9.02 -8.16
CA GLN A 16 1.85 8.46 -7.00
C GLN A 16 0.87 7.79 -6.02
N ASP A 17 1.37 6.80 -5.28
CA ASP A 17 0.69 6.22 -4.12
C ASP A 17 0.28 7.28 -3.09
N THR A 18 -0.98 7.20 -2.65
CA THR A 18 -1.61 8.09 -1.66
C THR A 18 -1.66 7.47 -0.26
N THR A 19 -1.17 6.24 -0.09
CA THR A 19 -1.17 5.54 1.20
C THR A 19 -0.47 6.35 2.27
N VAL A 20 -1.04 6.36 3.48
CA VAL A 20 -0.45 6.98 4.66
C VAL A 20 -0.46 6.03 5.85
N PRO A 21 0.43 6.22 6.85
CA PRO A 21 0.40 5.42 8.06
C PRO A 21 -0.92 5.61 8.82
N TYR A 22 -1.38 4.57 9.52
CA TYR A 22 -2.68 4.54 10.21
C TYR A 22 -2.96 5.71 11.16
N TYR A 23 -1.93 6.34 11.72
CA TYR A 23 -2.05 7.44 12.67
C TYR A 23 -2.16 8.81 12.00
N GLN A 24 -1.96 8.90 10.68
CA GLN A 24 -2.14 10.13 9.93
C GLN A 24 -3.61 10.28 9.52
N LEU A 25 -4.20 11.43 9.86
CA LEU A 25 -5.52 11.80 9.38
C LEU A 25 -5.44 12.07 7.88
N GLN A 26 -6.08 11.23 7.06
CA GLN A 26 -6.37 11.61 5.69
C GLN A 26 -7.46 12.68 5.70
N ASN A 27 -7.15 13.87 5.17
CA ASN A 27 -8.12 14.95 5.01
C ASN A 27 -9.07 14.74 3.81
N LYS A 28 -8.99 13.59 3.14
CA LYS A 28 -9.82 13.23 1.99
C LYS A 28 -10.68 12.03 2.33
N THR A 29 -11.95 12.09 1.94
CA THR A 29 -12.85 10.94 1.96
C THR A 29 -12.39 9.98 0.87
N GLU A 30 -11.91 8.80 1.25
CA GLU A 30 -11.55 7.73 0.32
C GLU A 30 -12.78 7.12 -0.38
N PHE A 31 -13.96 7.23 0.24
CA PHE A 31 -15.23 6.80 -0.34
C PHE A 31 -15.75 7.79 -1.39
N ASP A 32 -15.95 7.31 -2.62
CA ASP A 32 -16.45 8.09 -3.75
C ASP A 32 -17.63 7.42 -4.48
N ASP A 33 -18.07 8.07 -5.56
CA ASP A 33 -19.13 7.58 -6.45
C ASP A 33 -18.72 6.29 -7.18
N MET A 34 -17.43 6.11 -7.50
CA MET A 34 -16.91 4.93 -8.16
C MET A 34 -17.03 3.69 -7.28
N ILE A 35 -16.69 3.78 -5.98
CA ILE A 35 -16.92 2.70 -5.01
C ILE A 35 -18.40 2.34 -4.95
N SER A 36 -19.28 3.34 -4.84
CA SER A 36 -20.72 3.11 -4.78
C SER A 36 -21.24 2.41 -6.04
N LEU A 37 -20.83 2.89 -7.22
CA LEU A 37 -21.26 2.32 -8.50
C LEU A 37 -20.72 0.90 -8.69
N MET A 38 -19.46 0.63 -8.35
CA MET A 38 -18.90 -0.72 -8.43
C MET A 38 -19.61 -1.67 -7.48
N GLY A 39 -19.91 -1.24 -6.25
CA GLY A 39 -20.68 -2.02 -5.27
C GLY A 39 -22.04 -2.43 -5.82
N MET A 40 -22.78 -1.49 -6.42
CA MET A 40 -24.04 -1.80 -7.10
C MET A 40 -23.90 -2.82 -8.24
N HIS A 41 -22.79 -2.80 -8.99
CA HIS A 41 -22.58 -3.78 -10.07
C HIS A 41 -22.26 -5.16 -9.49
N LEU A 42 -21.46 -5.21 -8.44
CA LEU A 42 -21.12 -6.44 -7.74
C LEU A 42 -22.36 -7.09 -7.12
N GLU A 43 -23.19 -6.33 -6.42
CA GLU A 43 -24.44 -6.80 -5.79
C GLU A 43 -25.47 -7.34 -6.79
N ASN A 44 -25.43 -6.88 -8.05
CA ASN A 44 -26.38 -7.27 -9.09
C ASN A 44 -25.77 -8.24 -10.12
N ASP A 45 -24.62 -8.86 -9.82
CA ASP A 45 -23.90 -9.78 -10.72
C ASP A 45 -23.66 -9.19 -12.13
N LEU A 46 -23.48 -7.87 -12.22
CA LEU A 46 -23.24 -7.19 -13.50
C LEU A 46 -21.76 -7.26 -13.85
N ASP A 47 -21.47 -7.53 -15.11
CA ASP A 47 -20.09 -7.65 -15.59
C ASP A 47 -19.39 -6.27 -15.73
N TYR A 48 -18.36 -6.05 -14.93
CA TYR A 48 -17.51 -4.86 -14.93
C TYR A 48 -16.03 -5.17 -14.65
N GLN A 49 -15.18 -4.17 -14.94
CA GLN A 49 -13.75 -4.21 -14.67
C GLN A 49 -13.26 -2.83 -14.24
N LEU A 50 -12.36 -2.80 -13.26
CA LEU A 50 -11.65 -1.62 -12.78
C LEU A 50 -10.36 -1.41 -13.57
N ILE A 51 -10.02 -0.17 -13.91
CA ILE A 51 -8.74 0.21 -14.52
C ILE A 51 -8.07 1.26 -13.64
N VAL A 52 -6.93 0.92 -13.04
CA VAL A 52 -6.17 1.78 -12.12
C VAL A 52 -4.98 2.38 -12.88
N LEU A 53 -4.92 3.71 -12.94
CA LEU A 53 -3.93 4.43 -13.73
C LEU A 53 -2.72 4.89 -12.92
N ASN A 54 -2.87 5.07 -11.60
CA ASN A 54 -1.80 5.44 -10.68
C ASN A 54 -1.12 4.24 -10.05
N HIS A 55 0.01 4.49 -9.38
CA HIS A 55 0.73 3.52 -8.57
C HIS A 55 -0.06 3.27 -7.27
N ALA A 56 -0.63 2.08 -7.12
CA ALA A 56 -1.50 1.71 -6.01
C ALA A 56 -1.04 0.39 -5.35
N PRO A 57 0.09 0.40 -4.60
CA PRO A 57 0.66 -0.78 -3.98
C PRO A 57 -0.26 -1.45 -2.95
N ASN A 58 -1.17 -0.69 -2.35
CA ASN A 58 -2.15 -1.14 -1.36
C ASN A 58 -3.56 -1.40 -1.93
N LEU A 59 -3.70 -1.48 -3.27
CA LEU A 59 -5.01 -1.56 -3.94
C LEU A 59 -5.92 -2.65 -3.39
N ARG A 60 -5.40 -3.83 -3.00
CA ARG A 60 -6.26 -4.95 -2.59
C ARG A 60 -6.78 -4.73 -1.18
N THR A 61 -5.94 -4.21 -0.28
CA THR A 61 -6.40 -3.78 1.06
C THR A 61 -7.44 -2.66 0.96
N PHE A 62 -7.24 -1.71 0.04
CA PHE A 62 -8.20 -0.65 -0.26
C PHE A 62 -9.55 -1.23 -0.76
N LEU A 63 -9.53 -2.11 -1.77
CA LEU A 63 -10.76 -2.73 -2.29
C LEU A 63 -11.46 -3.59 -1.22
N HIS A 64 -10.69 -4.31 -0.39
CA HIS A 64 -11.23 -5.10 0.71
C HIS A 64 -11.94 -4.23 1.76
N ARG A 65 -11.44 -3.03 2.06
CA ARG A 65 -12.05 -2.08 3.01
C ARG A 65 -13.47 -1.67 2.59
N TYR A 66 -13.78 -1.74 1.29
CA TYR A 66 -15.06 -1.34 0.72
C TYR A 66 -15.89 -2.51 0.18
N ASP A 67 -15.60 -3.74 0.62
CA ASP A 67 -16.31 -4.95 0.15
C ASP A 67 -16.25 -5.14 -1.37
N LEU A 68 -15.14 -4.73 -2.00
CA LEU A 68 -14.89 -4.78 -3.44
C LEU A 68 -13.70 -5.68 -3.81
N TYR A 69 -13.25 -6.55 -2.90
CA TYR A 69 -12.04 -7.37 -3.10
C TYR A 69 -12.10 -8.26 -4.35
N GLU A 70 -13.29 -8.76 -4.68
CA GLU A 70 -13.57 -9.63 -5.83
C GLU A 70 -13.60 -8.87 -7.17
N THR A 71 -13.46 -7.54 -7.15
CA THR A 71 -13.44 -6.71 -8.35
C THR A 71 -12.28 -7.11 -9.25
N LYS A 72 -12.59 -7.49 -10.49
CA LYS A 72 -11.58 -7.66 -11.54
C LYS A 72 -10.96 -6.30 -11.85
N TYR A 73 -9.64 -6.22 -11.87
CA TYR A 73 -8.94 -4.98 -12.18
C TYR A 73 -7.77 -5.16 -13.14
N SER A 74 -7.40 -4.08 -13.82
CA SER A 74 -6.12 -3.92 -14.52
C SER A 74 -5.40 -2.71 -13.95
N SER A 75 -4.14 -2.90 -13.56
CA SER A 75 -3.28 -1.83 -13.05
C SER A 75 -2.20 -1.52 -14.08
N VAL A 76 -2.08 -0.25 -14.48
CA VAL A 76 -1.04 0.19 -15.42
C VAL A 76 0.35 -0.03 -14.83
N PHE A 77 0.53 0.25 -13.54
CA PHE A 77 1.80 0.03 -12.86
C PHE A 77 2.13 -1.46 -12.69
N ASP A 78 1.13 -2.32 -12.53
CA ASP A 78 1.37 -3.77 -12.51
C ASP A 78 1.96 -4.27 -13.83
N GLU A 79 1.48 -3.72 -14.96
CA GLU A 79 2.00 -4.03 -16.29
C GLU A 79 3.42 -3.48 -16.47
N ILE A 80 3.68 -2.24 -16.05
CA ILE A 80 5.02 -1.61 -16.11
C ILE A 80 6.04 -2.41 -15.28
N GLN A 81 5.66 -2.85 -14.09
CA GLN A 81 6.53 -3.59 -13.17
C GLN A 81 6.65 -5.08 -13.54
N GLY A 82 5.87 -5.55 -14.53
CA GLY A 82 5.91 -6.92 -15.02
C GLY A 82 5.41 -7.95 -14.01
N PHE A 83 4.41 -7.60 -13.20
CA PHE A 83 3.94 -8.52 -12.16
C PHE A 83 3.24 -9.74 -12.72
N SER A 84 3.64 -10.90 -12.19
CA SER A 84 2.90 -12.15 -12.34
C SER A 84 2.02 -12.37 -11.11
N HIS A 85 0.78 -12.75 -11.33
CA HIS A 85 -0.18 -13.03 -10.25
C HIS A 85 0.32 -14.20 -9.39
N HIS A 86 0.64 -13.90 -8.13
CA HIS A 86 0.91 -14.88 -7.08
C HIS A 86 -0.01 -14.61 -5.90
N ALA A 87 -0.17 -15.62 -5.03
CA ALA A 87 -0.94 -15.47 -3.82
C ALA A 87 -0.33 -14.35 -2.93
N PRO A 88 -1.12 -13.36 -2.50
CA PRO A 88 -0.65 -12.31 -1.60
C PRO A 88 -0.06 -12.90 -0.32
N GLN A 89 1.11 -12.42 0.11
CA GLN A 89 1.73 -12.76 1.38
C GLN A 89 2.20 -11.49 2.09
N ALA A 90 1.56 -11.11 3.18
CA ALA A 90 1.98 -9.94 3.95
C ALA A 90 3.45 -10.04 4.37
N ILE A 91 4.19 -8.94 4.25
CA ILE A 91 5.60 -8.89 4.63
C ILE A 91 5.71 -9.02 6.15
N ASN A 92 6.43 -10.04 6.57
CA ASN A 92 6.87 -10.16 7.95
C ASN A 92 8.25 -9.52 8.08
N TYR A 93 8.31 -8.34 8.71
CA TYR A 93 9.56 -7.63 8.92
C TYR A 93 10.59 -8.42 9.72
N HIS A 94 10.18 -9.39 10.55
CA HIS A 94 11.11 -10.27 11.27
C HIS A 94 11.91 -11.21 10.35
N HIS A 95 11.41 -11.47 9.13
CA HIS A 95 12.07 -12.38 8.17
C HIS A 95 13.04 -11.66 7.21
N LEU A 96 13.20 -10.35 7.39
CA LEU A 96 14.16 -9.59 6.60
C LEU A 96 15.58 -9.83 7.11
N LYS A 97 16.56 -9.59 6.24
CA LYS A 97 17.98 -9.78 6.53
C LYS A 97 18.52 -8.62 7.36
N TRP A 98 18.13 -8.57 8.63
CA TRP A 98 18.69 -7.63 9.59
C TRP A 98 20.10 -8.04 10.02
N PRO A 99 20.93 -7.09 10.47
CA PRO A 99 22.14 -7.39 11.24
C PRO A 99 21.81 -8.18 12.52
N ASP A 100 22.78 -8.96 13.00
CA ASP A 100 22.60 -9.83 14.17
C ASP A 100 22.27 -9.06 15.47
N ASP A 101 22.68 -7.80 15.55
CA ASP A 101 22.52 -6.90 16.69
C ASP A 101 21.36 -5.90 16.54
N VAL A 102 20.41 -6.17 15.65
CA VAL A 102 19.24 -5.30 15.47
C VAL A 102 18.39 -5.22 16.75
N GLU A 103 18.03 -4.01 17.15
CA GLU A 103 17.07 -3.77 18.23
C GLU A 103 15.73 -3.29 17.68
N PHE A 104 14.65 -3.98 18.06
CA PHE A 104 13.28 -3.63 17.69
C PHE A 104 12.63 -2.77 18.79
N VAL A 105 12.42 -1.49 18.49
CA VAL A 105 11.79 -0.52 19.39
C VAL A 105 10.36 -0.25 18.91
N TYR A 106 9.40 -0.80 19.66
CA TYR A 106 7.98 -0.62 19.40
C TYR A 106 7.49 0.70 19.97
N THR A 107 6.95 1.56 19.11
CA THR A 107 6.30 2.81 19.52
C THR A 107 4.80 2.75 19.23
N PRO A 108 3.99 3.67 19.80
CA PRO A 108 2.56 3.75 19.47
C PRO A 108 2.23 4.14 18.02
N TYR A 109 3.22 4.44 17.18
CA TYR A 109 3.04 4.95 15.81
C TYR A 109 3.73 4.09 14.75
N LEU A 110 4.95 3.66 15.03
CA LEU A 110 5.80 2.92 14.09
C LEU A 110 6.72 1.95 14.84
N LEU A 111 7.33 1.03 14.09
CA LEU A 111 8.39 0.18 14.60
C LEU A 111 9.74 0.75 14.14
N LYS A 112 10.67 0.98 15.08
CA LYS A 112 12.03 1.40 14.78
C LYS A 112 12.98 0.22 14.95
N CYS A 113 13.75 -0.09 13.91
CA CYS A 113 14.80 -1.11 13.92
C CYS A 113 16.16 -0.40 13.99
N VAL A 114 16.83 -0.43 15.14
CA VAL A 114 18.14 0.21 15.32
C VAL A 114 19.22 -0.79 14.96
N THR A 115 20.11 -0.44 14.03
CA THR A 115 21.18 -1.32 13.53
C THR A 115 22.58 -0.84 13.90
N SER A 116 22.72 0.41 14.34
CA SER A 116 23.93 0.93 14.97
C SER A 116 23.61 2.23 15.72
N GLU A 117 24.61 2.85 16.36
CA GLU A 117 24.46 4.19 16.96
C GLU A 117 24.01 5.27 15.96
N GLN A 118 24.27 5.07 14.66
CA GLN A 118 24.00 6.06 13.62
C GLN A 118 22.97 5.60 12.57
N THR A 119 22.56 4.33 12.58
CA THR A 119 21.67 3.78 11.54
C THR A 119 20.44 3.15 12.15
N TYR A 120 19.29 3.46 11.57
CA TYR A 120 18.01 2.84 11.94
C TYR A 120 17.05 2.80 10.75
N THR A 121 16.04 1.95 10.85
CA THR A 121 14.95 1.87 9.89
C THR A 121 13.61 2.04 10.58
N ASN A 122 12.80 2.98 10.12
CA ASN A 122 11.42 3.11 10.57
C ASN A 122 10.51 2.30 9.65
N ILE A 123 9.62 1.51 10.25
CA ILE A 123 8.63 0.67 9.60
C ILE A 123 7.25 1.26 9.85
N TYR A 124 6.54 1.59 8.77
CA TYR A 124 5.23 2.20 8.82
C TYR A 124 4.15 1.21 8.42
N PHE A 125 2.98 1.33 9.02
CA PHE A 125 1.88 0.38 8.88
C PHE A 125 0.59 1.04 8.36
N SER A 126 -0.18 0.30 7.56
CA SER A 126 -1.54 0.64 7.16
C SER A 126 -2.52 0.49 8.31
N GLN A 127 -3.77 0.91 8.09
CA GLN A 127 -4.87 0.74 9.04
C GLN A 127 -5.14 -0.75 9.36
N GLU A 128 -4.90 -1.63 8.41
CA GLU A 128 -5.03 -3.09 8.51
C GLU A 128 -3.79 -3.77 9.13
N GLY A 129 -2.74 -3.00 9.45
CA GLY A 129 -1.51 -3.52 10.05
C GLY A 129 -0.49 -4.05 9.04
N TYR A 130 -0.68 -3.82 7.74
CA TYR A 130 0.29 -4.18 6.70
C TYR A 130 1.45 -3.19 6.70
N SER A 131 2.67 -3.66 6.48
CA SER A 131 3.81 -2.77 6.22
C SER A 131 3.63 -2.06 4.88
N ILE A 132 3.58 -0.72 4.89
CA ILE A 132 3.38 0.10 3.68
C ILE A 132 4.70 0.61 3.10
N TRP A 133 5.62 1.06 3.95
CA TRP A 133 6.98 1.39 3.53
C TRP A 133 7.95 1.35 4.71
N PHE A 134 9.23 1.20 4.39
CA PHE A 134 10.32 1.40 5.35
C PHE A 134 11.15 2.60 4.95
N GLU A 135 11.63 3.33 5.93
CA GLU A 135 12.56 4.44 5.74
C GLU A 135 13.86 4.16 6.48
N GLU A 136 14.95 4.17 5.73
CA GLU A 136 16.29 3.95 6.24
C GLU A 136 16.97 5.29 6.50
N PHE A 137 17.52 5.44 7.71
CA PHE A 137 18.19 6.64 8.17
C PHE A 137 19.65 6.35 8.52
N GLU A 138 20.52 7.29 8.17
CA GLU A 138 21.91 7.36 8.63
C GLU A 138 22.14 8.77 9.20
N ARG A 139 22.57 8.87 10.46
CA ARG A 139 22.76 10.15 11.16
C ARG A 139 21.54 11.08 11.03
N ASP A 140 20.35 10.51 11.24
CA ASP A 140 19.05 11.18 11.11
C ASP A 140 18.72 11.75 9.72
N GLN A 141 19.48 11.38 8.70
CA GLN A 141 19.20 11.72 7.30
C GLN A 141 18.52 10.54 6.61
N LEU A 142 17.36 10.79 6.00
CA LEU A 142 16.66 9.80 5.18
C LEU A 142 17.52 9.44 3.97
N GLN A 143 17.93 8.18 3.87
CA GLN A 143 18.71 7.67 2.75
C GLN A 143 17.82 7.08 1.68
N ARG A 144 16.87 6.24 2.09
CA ARG A 144 16.03 5.45 1.18
C ARG A 144 14.64 5.25 1.77
N ARG A 145 13.64 5.18 0.89
CA ARG A 145 12.30 4.69 1.22
C ARG A 145 11.99 3.48 0.34
N TYR A 146 11.60 2.38 0.98
CA TYR A 146 11.21 1.13 0.35
C TYR A 146 9.69 1.02 0.43
N ILE A 147 8.98 1.06 -0.70
CA ILE A 147 7.51 0.96 -0.73
C ILE A 147 7.12 -0.50 -0.92
N PHE A 148 6.23 -1.00 -0.08
CA PHE A 148 5.80 -2.37 -0.14
C PHE A 148 4.38 -2.47 -0.65
N ASP A 149 4.22 -3.37 -1.61
CA ASP A 149 2.93 -3.73 -2.15
C ASP A 149 2.26 -4.77 -1.25
N ASP A 150 0.93 -4.68 -1.08
CA ASP A 150 0.18 -5.51 -0.13
C ASP A 150 0.22 -7.02 -0.46
N ARG A 151 0.73 -7.39 -1.65
CA ARG A 151 1.00 -8.78 -2.04
C ARG A 151 2.29 -9.33 -1.45
N GLY A 152 3.17 -8.51 -0.87
CA GLY A 152 4.35 -9.01 -0.15
C GLY A 152 5.71 -8.70 -0.74
N TYR A 153 5.83 -7.72 -1.63
CA TYR A 153 7.09 -7.44 -2.31
C TYR A 153 7.44 -5.96 -2.30
N LEU A 154 8.70 -5.66 -2.60
CA LEU A 154 9.22 -4.31 -2.78
C LEU A 154 8.76 -3.78 -4.14
N SER A 155 7.88 -2.78 -4.14
CA SER A 155 7.29 -2.16 -5.32
C SER A 155 8.21 -1.15 -5.98
#